data_AF-A0A3P8DIB6-F1
#
_entry.id   AF-A0A3P8DIB6-F1
#
_cell.length_a   1.000
_cell.length_b   1.000
_cell.length_c   1.000
_cell.angle_alpha   90.00
_cell.angle_beta   90.00
_cell.angle_gamma   90.00
#
_symmetry.space_group_name_H-M   'P 1'
#
loop_
_entity.id
_entity.type
_entity.pdbx_description
1 polymer ?
#
loop_
_entity_poly.entity_id
_entity_poly.type
_entity_poly.pdbx_seq_one_letter_code
_entity_poly.pdbx_strand_id
1 'polypeptide(L)'
;MTADDCEKVKVAVRVRPFNKRVHLLEFRNIDHKCTYRSGQEEVFNSLGSGVLENAFAGYNACIFAYGQTGSGKSYSMMGTAEQPGIIPRLCNEVFRRIRETTCESLEYKVEVSYMEIYNERVRDLLDPKKSNKHHLKVREHKILGPLVDGLSVLAVDSFEQIASLIEEGNKSRTVAATNMNAESSRSHAVFNITLTQILKDVEKDFTGEKVAKISLVDLAGSERAGKTGAMGKRLEEGGNINKSLTTLGMVISALAERSNGKKEKFIPYRDSVLTWLLKDNLGGNSRTVMIATISPAADNYEETLSTLRYADRAKRIVNHAVVNEVRTSSSASHPACPRQSSEFIAFIAQ
;
A
#
# COMPACT_ATOMS: atom_id res chain seq x y z
N MET A 1 -5.73 24.78 -10.40
CA MET A 1 -5.72 23.94 -9.18
C MET A 1 -7.01 24.21 -8.45
N THR A 2 -8.00 23.35 -8.63
CA THR A 2 -9.28 23.44 -7.91
C THR A 2 -9.12 22.83 -6.53
N ALA A 3 -9.98 23.19 -5.59
CA ALA A 3 -9.93 22.69 -4.21
C ALA A 3 -10.18 21.17 -4.07
N ASP A 4 -10.52 20.49 -5.16
CA ASP A 4 -10.87 19.05 -5.23
C ASP A 4 -9.67 18.08 -5.21
N ASP A 5 -8.44 18.57 -5.38
CA ASP A 5 -7.26 17.71 -5.47
C ASP A 5 -6.63 17.38 -4.10
N CYS A 6 -7.10 18.00 -3.02
CA CYS A 6 -6.54 17.86 -1.66
C CYS A 6 -7.39 16.89 -0.81
N GLU A 7 -6.93 15.67 -0.60
CA GLU A 7 -7.63 14.67 0.22
C GLU A 7 -6.85 14.33 1.48
N LYS A 8 -7.52 14.34 2.65
CA LYS A 8 -6.91 13.89 3.90
C LYS A 8 -6.75 12.37 3.90
N VAL A 9 -5.67 11.88 4.51
CA VAL A 9 -5.52 10.44 4.76
C VAL A 9 -6.68 9.97 5.64
N LYS A 10 -7.43 8.97 5.17
CA LYS A 10 -8.53 8.37 5.92
C LYS A 10 -7.98 7.39 6.93
N VAL A 11 -8.57 7.36 8.12
CA VAL A 11 -8.14 6.43 9.19
C VAL A 11 -9.30 5.59 9.66
N ALA A 12 -9.09 4.28 9.67
CA ALA A 12 -9.98 3.29 10.26
C ALA A 12 -9.27 2.60 11.42
N VAL A 13 -9.95 2.46 12.57
CA VAL A 13 -9.43 1.68 13.70
C VAL A 13 -10.14 0.34 13.71
N ARG A 14 -9.38 -0.74 13.81
CA ARG A 14 -9.90 -2.10 13.91
C ARG A 14 -9.42 -2.77 15.19
N VAL A 15 -10.36 -3.18 16.02
CA VAL A 15 -10.07 -3.87 17.28
C VAL A 15 -10.10 -5.38 17.04
N ARG A 16 -9.02 -6.09 17.42
CA ARG A 16 -9.03 -7.56 17.39
C ARG A 16 -10.07 -8.08 18.40
N PRO A 17 -10.97 -9.00 18.02
CA PRO A 17 -11.89 -9.62 18.98
C PRO A 17 -11.12 -10.35 20.09
N PHE A 18 -11.54 -10.18 21.34
CA PHE A 18 -11.13 -11.07 22.44
C PHE A 18 -11.82 -12.42 22.27
N ASN A 19 -11.10 -13.52 22.55
CA ASN A 19 -11.69 -14.87 22.54
C ASN A 19 -12.74 -15.11 23.64
N LYS A 20 -13.11 -14.11 24.45
CA LYS A 20 -14.29 -14.10 25.33
C LYS A 20 -14.58 -12.65 25.75
N ARG A 21 -15.87 -12.27 25.67
CA ARG A 21 -16.56 -11.02 26.09
C ARG A 21 -15.69 -9.94 26.75
N VAL A 22 -15.79 -8.66 26.30
CA VAL A 22 -15.98 -7.44 27.15
C VAL A 22 -15.81 -6.09 26.37
N HIS A 23 -16.62 -5.11 26.81
CA HIS A 23 -16.71 -3.62 26.72
C HIS A 23 -16.28 -2.80 25.48
N LEU A 24 -17.21 -1.93 25.06
CA LEU A 24 -17.08 -0.87 24.07
C LEU A 24 -16.09 0.22 24.50
N LEU A 25 -15.07 0.48 23.68
CA LEU A 25 -14.35 1.75 23.68
C LEU A 25 -14.99 2.66 22.62
N GLU A 26 -15.69 3.70 23.06
CA GLU A 26 -16.15 4.76 22.16
C GLU A 26 -15.01 5.72 21.86
N PHE A 27 -14.44 5.61 20.66
CA PHE A 27 -13.50 6.61 20.16
C PHE A 27 -14.27 7.71 19.42
N ARG A 28 -14.16 8.96 19.93
CA ARG A 28 -14.60 10.17 19.23
C ARG A 28 -13.52 10.53 18.19
N ASN A 29 -13.91 10.79 16.93
CA ASN A 29 -13.07 11.29 15.80
C ASN A 29 -12.43 10.27 14.82
N ILE A 30 -13.08 9.14 14.51
CA ILE A 30 -12.63 8.21 13.45
C ILE A 30 -13.52 8.34 12.21
N ASP A 31 -12.94 8.33 11.00
CA ASP A 31 -13.67 8.52 9.74
C ASP A 31 -14.56 7.32 9.40
N HIS A 32 -14.14 6.10 9.76
CA HIS A 32 -14.94 4.88 9.69
C HIS A 32 -14.80 4.05 10.97
N LYS A 33 -15.92 3.81 11.67
CA LYS A 33 -15.97 2.94 12.86
C LYS A 33 -16.16 1.47 12.44
N CYS A 34 -15.08 0.74 12.26
CA CYS A 34 -15.15 -0.73 12.28
C CYS A 34 -15.19 -1.19 13.74
N THR A 35 -16.36 -1.58 14.22
CA THR A 35 -16.56 -1.99 15.63
C THR A 35 -15.98 -3.38 15.89
N TYR A 36 -16.00 -3.83 17.14
CA TYR A 36 -15.59 -5.19 17.57
C TYR A 36 -16.31 -6.34 16.85
N ARG A 37 -17.38 -6.06 16.09
CA ARG A 37 -18.16 -7.03 15.32
C ARG A 37 -17.89 -7.00 13.82
N SER A 38 -17.12 -6.04 13.32
CA SER A 38 -16.95 -5.88 11.89
C SER A 38 -16.11 -7.02 11.31
N GLY A 39 -16.80 -7.92 10.60
CA GLY A 39 -16.19 -9.01 9.86
C GLY A 39 -15.36 -8.50 8.68
N GLN A 40 -14.62 -9.40 8.03
CA GLN A 40 -13.76 -9.03 6.89
C GLN A 40 -14.53 -8.38 5.74
N GLU A 41 -15.76 -8.83 5.50
CA GLU A 41 -16.62 -8.29 4.47
C GLU A 41 -17.02 -6.84 4.75
N GLU A 42 -17.43 -6.52 5.98
CA GLU A 42 -17.78 -5.15 6.36
C GLU A 42 -16.58 -4.21 6.26
N VAL A 43 -15.39 -4.67 6.67
CA VAL A 43 -14.14 -3.91 6.54
C VAL A 43 -13.81 -3.65 5.07
N PHE A 44 -13.97 -4.66 4.20
CA PHE A 44 -13.79 -4.48 2.75
C PHE A 44 -14.80 -3.50 2.16
N ASN A 45 -16.08 -3.65 2.49
CA ASN A 45 -17.15 -2.77 2.00
C ASN A 45 -16.97 -1.32 2.47
N SER A 46 -16.34 -1.10 3.63
CA SER A 46 -16.10 0.24 4.18
C SER A 46 -14.84 0.90 3.62
N LEU A 47 -13.78 0.12 3.35
CA LEU A 47 -12.45 0.65 3.02
C LEU A 47 -11.95 0.25 1.63
N GLY A 48 -12.12 -1.03 1.27
CA GLY A 48 -11.64 -1.61 0.02
C GLY A 48 -12.43 -1.14 -1.20
N SER A 49 -13.76 -1.02 -1.08
CA SER A 49 -14.66 -0.55 -2.13
C SER A 49 -14.26 0.84 -2.65
N GLY A 50 -14.09 1.82 -1.76
CA GLY A 50 -13.69 3.17 -2.14
C GLY A 50 -12.30 3.23 -2.77
N VAL A 51 -11.36 2.40 -2.30
CA VAL A 51 -10.02 2.27 -2.92
C VAL A 51 -10.11 1.72 -4.33
N LEU A 52 -11.01 0.76 -4.56
CA LEU A 52 -11.26 0.22 -5.88
C LEU A 52 -11.89 1.25 -6.81
N GLU A 53 -12.91 1.97 -6.35
CA GLU A 53 -13.55 3.06 -7.11
C GLU A 53 -12.54 4.12 -7.55
N ASN A 54 -11.64 4.50 -6.64
CA ASN A 54 -10.56 5.44 -6.93
C ASN A 54 -9.64 4.92 -8.05
N ALA A 55 -9.27 3.64 -8.00
CA ALA A 55 -8.40 3.04 -9.01
C ALA A 55 -9.08 2.99 -10.40
N PHE A 56 -10.36 2.61 -10.46
CA PHE A 56 -11.12 2.64 -11.71
C PHE A 56 -11.41 4.08 -12.19
N ALA A 57 -11.38 5.07 -11.31
CA ALA A 57 -11.41 6.48 -11.72
C ALA A 57 -10.05 6.98 -12.24
N GLY A 58 -8.95 6.25 -11.98
CA GLY A 58 -7.59 6.56 -12.43
C GLY A 58 -6.70 7.22 -11.37
N TYR A 59 -7.14 7.23 -10.11
CA TYR A 59 -6.34 7.71 -9.00
C TYR A 59 -5.47 6.58 -8.44
N ASN A 60 -4.24 6.91 -8.06
CA ASN A 60 -3.45 6.03 -7.21
C ASN A 60 -4.14 5.89 -5.84
N ALA A 61 -4.07 4.70 -5.25
CA ALA A 61 -4.69 4.44 -3.96
C ALA A 61 -3.78 3.57 -3.09
N CYS A 62 -3.90 3.72 -1.77
CA CYS A 62 -3.11 2.93 -0.82
C CYS A 62 -3.92 2.54 0.40
N ILE A 63 -3.75 1.29 0.83
CA ILE A 63 -4.19 0.81 2.14
C ILE A 63 -2.96 0.28 2.87
N PHE A 64 -2.68 0.80 4.06
CA PHE A 64 -1.65 0.23 4.92
C PHE A 64 -2.18 -0.12 6.30
N ALA A 65 -1.83 -1.31 6.79
CA ALA A 65 -2.16 -1.76 8.14
C ALA A 65 -1.00 -1.48 9.10
N TYR A 66 -1.31 -0.86 10.25
CA TYR A 66 -0.34 -0.46 11.26
C TYR A 66 -0.83 -0.83 12.67
N GLY A 67 0.10 -1.31 13.50
CA GLY A 67 -0.16 -1.66 14.90
C GLY A 67 0.84 -2.70 15.41
N GLN A 68 0.76 -3.04 16.69
CA GLN A 68 1.67 -4.02 17.29
C GLN A 68 1.51 -5.42 16.70
N THR A 69 2.46 -6.31 16.94
CA THR A 69 2.35 -7.74 16.65
C THR A 69 1.16 -8.36 17.35
N GLY A 70 0.43 -9.22 16.63
CA GLY A 70 -0.78 -9.87 17.12
C GLY A 70 -2.02 -8.98 17.18
N SER A 71 -1.96 -7.72 16.75
CA SER A 71 -3.13 -6.81 16.71
C SER A 71 -4.08 -7.03 15.53
N GLY A 72 -3.69 -7.82 14.52
CA GLY A 72 -4.56 -8.19 13.39
C GLY A 72 -4.27 -7.51 12.05
N LYS A 73 -3.05 -7.00 11.84
CA LYS A 73 -2.60 -6.41 10.55
C LYS A 73 -2.75 -7.38 9.37
N SER A 74 -2.01 -8.48 9.40
CA SER A 74 -2.05 -9.51 8.35
C SER A 74 -3.42 -10.18 8.23
N TYR A 75 -4.15 -10.34 9.34
CA TYR A 75 -5.54 -10.79 9.29
C TYR A 75 -6.42 -9.79 8.54
N SER A 76 -6.24 -8.48 8.72
CA SER A 76 -7.01 -7.49 7.97
C SER A 76 -6.66 -7.44 6.49
N MET A 77 -5.38 -7.52 6.16
CA MET A 77 -4.89 -7.44 4.79
C MET A 77 -5.15 -8.74 4.03
N MET A 78 -4.68 -9.88 4.53
CA MET A 78 -4.77 -11.18 3.86
C MET A 78 -5.97 -12.01 4.35
N GLY A 79 -6.20 -12.05 5.66
CA GLY A 79 -7.24 -12.89 6.27
C GLY A 79 -6.85 -14.36 6.38
N THR A 80 -7.86 -15.21 6.53
CA THR A 80 -7.73 -16.68 6.50
C THR A 80 -8.42 -17.23 5.24
N ALA A 81 -8.29 -18.53 4.97
CA ALA A 81 -8.97 -19.17 3.85
C ALA A 81 -10.50 -19.05 3.97
N GLU A 82 -11.04 -19.16 5.18
CA GLU A 82 -12.47 -19.07 5.47
C GLU A 82 -12.95 -17.61 5.56
N GLN A 83 -12.06 -16.71 5.98
CA GLN A 83 -12.34 -15.29 6.17
C GLN A 83 -11.30 -14.44 5.42
N PRO A 84 -11.40 -14.37 4.08
CA PRO A 84 -10.46 -13.62 3.26
C PRO A 84 -10.50 -12.14 3.65
N GLY A 85 -9.32 -11.51 3.70
CA GLY A 85 -9.14 -10.10 4.05
C GLY A 85 -9.34 -9.15 2.87
N ILE A 86 -8.79 -7.94 2.99
CA ILE A 86 -8.93 -6.89 1.98
C ILE A 86 -8.28 -7.27 0.64
N ILE A 87 -7.06 -7.79 0.65
CA ILE A 87 -6.29 -8.12 -0.57
C ILE A 87 -7.06 -9.13 -1.45
N PRO A 88 -7.39 -10.35 -0.99
CA PRO A 88 -8.09 -11.31 -1.84
C PRO A 88 -9.47 -10.82 -2.30
N ARG A 89 -10.22 -10.10 -1.45
CA ARG A 89 -11.52 -9.53 -1.83
C ARG A 89 -11.38 -8.46 -2.90
N LEU A 90 -10.40 -7.57 -2.75
CA LEU A 90 -10.10 -6.52 -3.73
C LEU A 90 -9.69 -7.13 -5.07
N CYS A 91 -8.81 -8.14 -5.07
CA CYS A 91 -8.40 -8.82 -6.29
C CYS A 91 -9.59 -9.47 -7.02
N ASN A 92 -10.48 -10.17 -6.29
CA ASN A 92 -11.68 -10.76 -6.89
C ASN A 92 -12.57 -9.69 -7.52
N GLU A 93 -12.76 -8.58 -6.80
CA GLU A 93 -13.61 -7.48 -7.22
C GLU A 93 -13.04 -6.69 -8.41
N VAL A 94 -11.71 -6.51 -8.49
CA VAL A 94 -11.03 -5.95 -9.67
C VAL A 94 -11.42 -6.73 -10.93
N PHE A 95 -11.24 -8.05 -10.91
CA PHE A 95 -11.53 -8.88 -12.07
C PHE A 95 -13.03 -9.05 -12.34
N ARG A 96 -13.88 -9.03 -11.29
CA ARG A 96 -15.34 -8.96 -11.48
C ARG A 96 -15.72 -7.71 -12.27
N ARG A 97 -15.21 -6.55 -11.86
CA ARG A 97 -15.52 -5.27 -12.51
C ARG A 97 -14.95 -5.17 -13.92
N ILE A 98 -13.71 -5.63 -14.15
CA ILE A 98 -13.13 -5.71 -15.50
C ILE A 98 -14.04 -6.52 -16.43
N ARG A 99 -14.52 -7.69 -16.02
CA ARG A 99 -15.42 -8.52 -16.85
C ARG A 99 -16.74 -7.83 -17.17
N GLU A 100 -17.25 -7.00 -16.26
CA GLU A 100 -18.51 -6.28 -16.42
C GLU A 100 -18.40 -5.02 -17.29
N THR A 101 -17.22 -4.39 -17.32
CA THR A 101 -17.02 -3.10 -18.01
C THR A 101 -16.22 -3.18 -19.30
N THR A 102 -15.54 -4.31 -19.56
CA THR A 102 -14.79 -4.50 -20.81
C THR A 102 -15.72 -4.50 -22.02
N CYS A 103 -15.36 -3.74 -23.04
CA CYS A 103 -16.07 -3.67 -24.32
C CYS A 103 -15.11 -3.27 -25.45
N GLU A 104 -15.60 -3.12 -26.69
CA GLU A 104 -14.77 -2.78 -27.85
C GLU A 104 -13.97 -1.46 -27.69
N SER A 105 -14.49 -0.52 -26.90
CA SER A 105 -13.88 0.80 -26.67
C SER A 105 -13.08 0.90 -25.36
N LEU A 106 -13.09 -0.15 -24.52
CA LEU A 106 -12.46 -0.12 -23.19
C LEU A 106 -11.87 -1.47 -22.83
N GLU A 107 -10.54 -1.50 -22.76
CA GLU A 107 -9.75 -2.67 -22.38
C GLU A 107 -8.97 -2.41 -21.10
N TYR A 108 -8.63 -3.47 -20.37
CA TYR A 108 -7.87 -3.39 -19.12
C TYR A 108 -6.63 -4.27 -19.17
N LYS A 109 -5.50 -3.74 -18.68
CA LYS A 109 -4.29 -4.50 -18.35
C LYS A 109 -4.08 -4.45 -16.84
N VAL A 110 -3.82 -5.59 -16.23
CA VAL A 110 -3.51 -5.70 -14.80
C VAL A 110 -2.12 -6.28 -14.64
N GLU A 111 -1.29 -5.59 -13.86
CA GLU A 111 0.06 -6.02 -13.52
C GLU A 111 0.23 -6.02 -12.01
N VAL A 112 1.00 -6.96 -11.48
CA VAL A 112 1.24 -7.07 -10.04
C VAL A 112 2.72 -7.17 -9.71
N SER A 113 3.08 -6.64 -8.55
CA SER A 113 4.38 -6.87 -7.92
C SER A 113 4.19 -7.15 -6.44
N TYR A 114 4.99 -8.05 -5.89
CA TYR A 114 4.93 -8.39 -4.47
C TYR A 114 6.34 -8.40 -3.90
N MET A 115 6.55 -7.57 -2.86
CA MET A 115 7.87 -7.45 -2.24
C MET A 115 7.77 -7.47 -0.72
N GLU A 116 8.89 -7.86 -0.12
CA GLU A 116 9.13 -7.81 1.30
C GLU A 116 10.29 -6.86 1.60
N ILE A 117 10.12 -6.03 2.63
CA ILE A 117 11.18 -5.18 3.17
C ILE A 117 11.54 -5.74 4.54
N TYR A 118 12.74 -6.28 4.64
CA TYR A 118 13.30 -6.81 5.88
C TYR A 118 14.71 -6.27 6.08
N ASN A 119 14.98 -5.72 7.26
CA ASN A 119 16.29 -5.17 7.61
C ASN A 119 16.81 -4.12 6.60
N GLU A 120 15.95 -3.20 6.15
CA GLU A 120 16.24 -2.20 5.11
C GLU A 120 16.69 -2.78 3.75
N ARG A 121 16.33 -4.03 3.47
CA ARG A 121 16.59 -4.69 2.19
C ARG A 121 15.29 -5.13 1.54
N VAL A 122 15.19 -4.92 0.24
CA VAL A 122 14.03 -5.31 -0.56
C VAL A 122 14.27 -6.68 -1.17
N ARG A 123 13.26 -7.55 -1.06
CA ARG A 123 13.20 -8.86 -1.68
C ARG A 123 11.94 -8.96 -2.54
N ASP A 124 12.12 -9.48 -3.74
CA ASP A 124 11.04 -9.90 -4.61
C ASP A 124 10.44 -11.22 -4.09
N LEU A 125 9.13 -11.22 -3.84
CA LEU A 125 8.39 -12.40 -3.41
C LEU A 125 7.83 -13.22 -4.58
N LEU A 126 7.77 -12.64 -5.79
CA LEU A 126 7.33 -13.33 -7.01
C LEU A 126 8.50 -13.98 -7.76
N ASP A 127 9.73 -13.53 -7.53
CA ASP A 127 10.94 -14.20 -7.98
C ASP A 127 11.98 -14.34 -6.86
N PRO A 128 11.84 -15.36 -6.00
CA PRO A 128 12.76 -15.60 -4.89
C PRO A 128 14.19 -15.91 -5.37
N LYS A 129 14.34 -16.42 -6.60
CA LYS A 129 15.66 -16.80 -7.15
C LYS A 129 16.51 -15.57 -7.46
N LYS A 130 15.88 -14.47 -7.91
CA LYS A 130 16.56 -13.16 -8.07
C LYS A 130 17.02 -12.59 -6.72
N SER A 131 16.15 -12.63 -5.71
CA SER A 131 16.40 -12.09 -4.38
C SER A 131 17.55 -12.77 -3.63
N ASN A 132 17.81 -14.05 -3.91
CA ASN A 132 18.90 -14.80 -3.26
C ASN A 132 20.29 -14.41 -3.74
N LYS A 133 20.42 -13.75 -4.91
CA LYS A 133 21.71 -13.34 -5.46
C LYS A 133 22.10 -11.92 -5.04
N HIS A 134 21.15 -10.97 -5.13
CA HIS A 134 21.35 -9.58 -4.75
C HIS A 134 20.05 -8.97 -4.22
N HIS A 135 20.17 -8.08 -3.22
CA HIS A 135 19.04 -7.31 -2.71
C HIS A 135 18.68 -6.21 -3.69
N LEU A 136 17.38 -5.99 -3.91
CA LEU A 136 16.90 -4.96 -4.84
C LEU A 136 17.10 -3.56 -4.26
N LYS A 137 17.37 -2.59 -5.14
CA LYS A 137 17.64 -1.20 -4.76
C LYS A 137 16.49 -0.29 -5.16
N VAL A 138 16.16 0.66 -4.27
CA VAL A 138 15.19 1.72 -4.59
C VAL A 138 15.88 2.82 -5.39
N ARG A 139 15.22 3.30 -6.44
CA ARG A 139 15.65 4.41 -7.30
C ARG A 139 14.52 5.41 -7.46
N GLU A 140 14.86 6.67 -7.70
CA GLU A 140 13.88 7.71 -8.01
C GLU A 140 13.71 7.80 -9.54
N HIS A 141 12.49 7.59 -10.03
CA HIS A 141 12.11 7.92 -11.40
C HIS A 141 11.51 9.33 -11.45
N LYS A 142 11.79 10.08 -12.52
CA LYS A 142 11.35 11.48 -12.65
C LYS A 142 9.83 11.64 -12.66
N ILE A 143 9.12 10.66 -13.23
CA ILE A 143 7.67 10.71 -13.45
C ILE A 143 6.93 9.75 -12.51
N LEU A 144 7.48 8.57 -12.29
CA LEU A 144 6.82 7.47 -11.57
C LEU A 144 7.14 7.47 -10.07
N GLY A 145 8.00 8.39 -9.63
CA GLY A 145 8.47 8.44 -8.26
C GLY A 145 9.38 7.25 -7.91
N PRO A 146 9.40 6.84 -6.63
CA PRO A 146 10.26 5.75 -6.14
C PRO A 146 9.88 4.38 -6.73
N LEU A 147 10.85 3.72 -7.35
CA LEU A 147 10.73 2.38 -7.95
C LEU A 147 11.81 1.44 -7.41
N VAL A 148 11.53 0.15 -7.44
CA VAL A 148 12.51 -0.89 -7.08
C VAL A 148 13.11 -1.45 -8.36
N ASP A 149 14.41 -1.23 -8.53
CA ASP A 149 15.16 -1.72 -9.68
C ASP A 149 15.25 -3.26 -9.65
N GLY A 150 14.79 -3.89 -10.73
CA GLY A 150 14.78 -5.35 -10.89
C GLY A 150 13.63 -6.08 -10.16
N LEU A 151 12.64 -5.37 -9.61
CA LEU A 151 11.44 -6.00 -9.05
C LEU A 151 10.58 -6.59 -10.18
N SER A 152 10.18 -7.86 -10.03
CA SER A 152 9.34 -8.52 -11.01
C SER A 152 7.93 -7.90 -11.03
N VAL A 153 7.48 -7.60 -12.24
CA VAL A 153 6.13 -7.11 -12.54
C VAL A 153 5.51 -8.15 -13.47
N LEU A 154 4.42 -8.79 -13.01
CA LEU A 154 3.78 -9.88 -13.74
C LEU A 154 2.39 -9.45 -14.19
N ALA A 155 2.10 -9.63 -15.48
CA ALA A 155 0.76 -9.44 -16.01
C ALA A 155 -0.15 -10.59 -15.57
N VAL A 156 -1.40 -10.26 -15.23
CA VAL A 156 -2.43 -11.22 -14.80
C VAL A 156 -3.75 -10.93 -15.50
N ASP A 157 -4.47 -11.99 -15.90
CA ASP A 157 -5.74 -11.90 -16.64
C ASP A 157 -6.97 -12.34 -15.82
N SER A 158 -6.75 -12.91 -14.63
CA SER A 158 -7.80 -13.56 -13.86
C SER A 158 -7.54 -13.52 -12.35
N PHE A 159 -8.61 -13.72 -11.58
CA PHE A 159 -8.54 -13.80 -10.12
C PHE A 159 -7.67 -15.00 -9.67
N GLU A 160 -7.76 -16.11 -10.40
CA GLU A 160 -7.04 -17.34 -10.12
C GLU A 160 -5.53 -17.15 -10.27
N GLN A 161 -5.09 -16.45 -11.31
CA GLN A 161 -3.67 -16.13 -11.52
C GLN A 161 -3.12 -15.23 -10.40
N ILE A 162 -3.80 -14.12 -10.08
CA ILE A 162 -3.35 -13.21 -9.02
C ILE A 162 -3.38 -13.88 -7.64
N ALA A 163 -4.38 -14.73 -7.37
CA ALA A 163 -4.46 -15.49 -6.12
C ALA A 163 -3.30 -16.48 -5.98
N SER A 164 -2.94 -17.18 -7.07
CA SER A 164 -1.77 -18.07 -7.11
C SER A 164 -0.47 -17.32 -6.81
N LEU A 165 -0.26 -16.14 -7.41
CA LEU A 165 0.92 -15.31 -7.15
C LEU A 165 0.98 -14.81 -5.70
N ILE A 166 -0.16 -14.45 -5.11
CA ILE A 166 -0.25 -14.08 -3.69
C ILE A 166 0.14 -15.28 -2.81
N GLU A 167 -0.36 -16.47 -3.12
CA GLU A 167 -0.06 -17.69 -2.38
C GLU A 167 1.44 -18.06 -2.48
N GLU A 168 2.02 -18.00 -3.68
CA GLU A 168 3.45 -18.24 -3.91
C GLU A 168 4.33 -17.23 -3.17
N GLY A 169 3.97 -15.93 -3.22
CA GLY A 169 4.69 -14.89 -2.49
C GLY A 169 4.60 -15.07 -0.97
N ASN A 170 3.44 -15.49 -0.45
CA ASN A 170 3.27 -15.80 0.97
C ASN A 170 4.07 -17.03 1.40
N LYS A 171 4.14 -18.08 0.57
CA LYS A 171 5.00 -19.25 0.79
C LYS A 171 6.46 -18.82 0.84
N SER A 172 6.89 -18.01 -0.12
CA SER A 172 8.26 -17.50 -0.21
C SER A 172 8.64 -16.64 1.00
N ARG A 173 7.73 -15.77 1.46
CA ARG A 173 7.87 -15.00 2.71
C ARG A 173 8.03 -15.91 3.93
N THR A 174 7.24 -16.98 4.02
CA THR A 174 7.29 -17.95 5.13
C THR A 174 8.59 -18.77 5.14
N VAL A 175 9.04 -19.25 3.97
CA VAL A 175 10.32 -19.97 3.84
C VAL A 175 11.51 -19.06 4.17
N ALA A 176 11.44 -17.80 3.78
CA ALA A 176 12.46 -16.83 4.13
C ALA A 176 12.49 -16.54 5.64
N ALA A 177 11.32 -16.50 6.28
CA ALA A 177 11.17 -16.39 7.73
C ALA A 177 11.86 -17.54 8.47
N THR A 178 11.61 -18.79 8.06
CA THR A 178 12.24 -19.96 8.68
C THR A 178 13.74 -20.03 8.43
N ASN A 179 14.21 -19.78 7.20
CA ASN A 179 15.63 -19.85 6.84
C ASN A 179 16.48 -18.73 7.46
N MET A 180 15.91 -17.54 7.66
CA MET A 180 16.63 -16.37 8.17
C MET A 180 16.36 -16.10 9.65
N ASN A 181 15.58 -16.96 10.33
CA ASN A 181 15.01 -16.68 11.65
C ASN A 181 14.25 -15.34 11.71
N ALA A 182 13.73 -14.89 10.56
CA ALA A 182 12.94 -13.68 10.45
C ALA A 182 11.50 -14.01 10.83
N GLU A 183 10.86 -13.17 11.62
CA GLU A 183 9.45 -13.34 11.98
C GLU A 183 8.59 -12.50 11.02
N SER A 184 7.42 -12.96 10.59
CA SER A 184 6.56 -12.15 9.69
C SER A 184 6.09 -10.84 10.34
N SER A 185 6.11 -10.78 11.67
CA SER A 185 5.93 -9.56 12.46
C SER A 185 7.06 -8.54 12.31
N ARG A 186 8.18 -8.92 11.70
CA ARG A 186 9.42 -8.13 11.60
C ARG A 186 9.76 -7.70 10.18
N SER A 187 8.91 -8.01 9.21
CA SER A 187 9.06 -7.55 7.83
C SER A 187 7.80 -6.84 7.37
N HIS A 188 7.98 -5.87 6.48
CA HIS A 188 6.87 -5.22 5.79
C HIS A 188 6.62 -5.95 4.48
N ALA A 189 5.36 -6.19 4.14
CA ALA A 189 4.96 -6.69 2.84
C ALA A 189 4.23 -5.59 2.06
N VAL A 190 4.60 -5.42 0.80
CA VAL A 190 3.99 -4.45 -0.11
C VAL A 190 3.55 -5.19 -1.36
N PHE A 191 2.24 -5.29 -1.56
CA PHE A 191 1.63 -5.82 -2.77
C PHE A 191 1.08 -4.66 -3.59
N ASN A 192 1.55 -4.51 -4.82
CA ASN A 192 1.05 -3.49 -5.74
C ASN A 192 0.26 -4.13 -6.88
N ILE A 193 -0.84 -3.49 -7.24
CA ILE A 193 -1.61 -3.77 -8.45
C ILE A 193 -1.57 -2.50 -9.30
N THR A 194 -1.09 -2.60 -10.53
CA THR A 194 -1.20 -1.55 -11.54
C THR A 194 -2.37 -1.90 -12.46
N LEU A 195 -3.38 -1.04 -12.48
CA LEU A 195 -4.52 -1.13 -13.37
C LEU A 195 -4.37 -0.09 -14.48
N THR A 196 -4.21 -0.55 -15.71
CA THR A 196 -4.17 0.29 -16.90
C THR A 196 -5.47 0.12 -17.68
N GLN A 197 -6.16 1.21 -17.95
CA GLN A 197 -7.38 1.27 -18.74
C GLN A 197 -7.03 1.88 -20.08
N ILE A 198 -7.34 1.17 -21.16
CA ILE A 198 -7.06 1.56 -22.53
C ILE A 198 -8.40 1.91 -23.17
N LEU A 199 -8.64 3.20 -23.39
CA LEU A 199 -9.79 3.69 -24.12
C LEU A 199 -9.45 3.78 -25.60
N LYS A 200 -10.25 3.12 -26.44
CA LYS A 200 -10.13 3.13 -27.90
C LYS A 200 -11.35 3.84 -28.48
N ASP A 201 -11.14 5.00 -29.08
CA ASP A 201 -12.16 5.69 -29.87
C ASP A 201 -11.91 5.37 -31.35
N VAL A 202 -12.67 4.41 -31.86
CA VAL A 202 -12.56 3.89 -33.23
C VAL A 202 -12.94 4.96 -34.27
N GLU A 203 -13.82 5.89 -33.92
CA GLU A 203 -14.27 6.95 -34.84
C GLU A 203 -13.22 8.05 -35.02
N LYS A 204 -12.39 8.30 -34.00
CA LYS A 204 -11.38 9.37 -34.00
C LYS A 204 -9.93 8.88 -34.12
N ASP A 205 -9.73 7.58 -34.34
CA ASP A 205 -8.41 6.92 -34.31
C ASP A 205 -7.58 7.37 -33.09
N PHE A 206 -8.23 7.36 -31.93
CA PHE A 206 -7.69 7.90 -30.69
C PHE A 206 -7.56 6.81 -29.64
N THR A 207 -6.39 6.73 -29.01
CA THR A 207 -6.15 5.85 -27.87
C THR A 207 -5.74 6.68 -26.67
N GLY A 208 -6.51 6.57 -25.59
CA GLY A 208 -6.19 7.14 -24.29
C GLY A 208 -5.85 6.04 -23.29
N GLU A 209 -4.90 6.33 -22.40
CA GLU A 209 -4.53 5.42 -21.32
C GLU A 209 -4.74 6.09 -19.98
N LYS A 210 -5.30 5.34 -19.03
CA LYS A 210 -5.46 5.76 -17.64
C LYS A 210 -4.84 4.71 -16.73
N VAL A 211 -3.92 5.12 -15.88
CA VAL A 211 -3.15 4.22 -15.02
C VAL A 211 -3.43 4.51 -13.56
N ALA A 212 -3.72 3.47 -12.78
CA ALA A 212 -3.87 3.58 -11.33
C ALA A 212 -3.02 2.53 -10.63
N LYS A 213 -2.23 2.96 -9.65
CA LYS A 213 -1.48 2.07 -8.76
C LYS A 213 -2.20 1.91 -7.43
N ILE A 214 -2.54 0.68 -7.08
CA ILE A 214 -3.09 0.29 -5.78
C ILE A 214 -1.96 -0.33 -4.96
N SER A 215 -1.60 0.28 -3.83
CA SER A 215 -0.58 -0.23 -2.91
C SER A 215 -1.20 -0.76 -1.63
N LEU A 216 -1.08 -2.08 -1.41
CA LEU A 216 -1.61 -2.79 -0.26
C LEU A 216 -0.45 -3.22 0.64
N VAL A 217 -0.37 -2.62 1.82
CA VAL A 217 0.81 -2.67 2.69
C VAL A 217 0.47 -3.32 4.04
N ASP A 218 1.18 -4.39 4.39
CA ASP A 218 1.15 -5.03 5.71
C ASP A 218 2.46 -4.71 6.43
N LEU A 219 2.42 -3.74 7.36
CA LEU A 219 3.62 -3.29 8.06
C LEU A 219 4.04 -4.30 9.15
N ALA A 220 5.31 -4.23 9.55
CA ALA A 220 5.83 -4.91 10.73
C ALA A 220 5.14 -4.41 12.02
N GLY A 221 5.33 -5.16 13.12
CA GLY A 221 4.91 -4.77 14.46
C GLY A 221 5.52 -3.45 14.90
N SER A 222 4.69 -2.56 15.44
CA SER A 222 5.10 -1.24 15.94
C SER A 222 5.69 -1.24 17.34
N GLU A 223 5.69 -2.38 18.03
CA GLU A 223 6.18 -2.50 19.39
C GLU A 223 7.70 -2.30 19.49
N ARG A 224 8.14 -1.78 20.63
CA ARG A 224 9.56 -1.48 20.87
C ARG A 224 10.37 -2.75 21.05
N ALA A 225 11.53 -2.83 20.39
CA ALA A 225 12.44 -3.98 20.49
C ALA A 225 12.94 -4.26 21.93
N GLY A 226 12.95 -3.26 22.81
CA GLY A 226 13.36 -3.44 24.22
C GLY A 226 12.45 -4.38 25.02
N LYS A 227 11.21 -4.62 24.59
CA LYS A 227 10.28 -5.56 25.26
C LYS A 227 10.49 -7.03 24.84
N THR A 228 11.23 -7.29 23.77
CA THR A 228 11.34 -8.65 23.21
C THR A 228 12.49 -9.48 23.78
N GLY A 229 13.29 -8.92 24.71
CA GLY A 229 14.42 -9.62 25.33
C GLY A 229 15.52 -10.03 24.35
N ALA A 230 15.56 -9.42 23.16
CA ALA A 230 16.46 -9.79 22.08
C ALA A 230 17.91 -9.33 22.32
N MET A 231 18.88 -10.25 22.21
CA MET A 231 20.32 -9.96 22.29
C MET A 231 21.03 -10.18 20.95
N GLY A 232 22.16 -9.50 20.72
CA GLY A 232 23.04 -9.70 19.55
C GLY A 232 22.42 -9.25 18.23
N LYS A 233 22.55 -10.06 17.16
CA LYS A 233 22.00 -9.75 15.81
C LYS A 233 20.50 -9.42 15.80
N ARG A 234 19.73 -9.96 16.76
CA ARG A 234 18.30 -9.66 16.91
C ARG A 234 18.04 -8.24 17.43
N LEU A 235 19.00 -7.64 18.14
CA LEU A 235 18.92 -6.24 18.58
C LEU A 235 19.18 -5.28 17.42
N GLU A 236 20.15 -5.58 16.55
CA GLU A 236 20.42 -4.83 15.32
C GLU A 236 19.23 -4.90 14.34
N GLU A 237 18.66 -6.09 14.18
CA GLU A 237 17.44 -6.34 13.42
C GLU A 237 16.24 -5.56 13.99
N GLY A 238 16.01 -5.66 15.30
CA GLY A 238 15.00 -4.85 16.00
C GLY A 238 15.23 -3.35 15.83
N GLY A 239 16.50 -2.92 15.82
CA GLY A 239 16.91 -1.55 15.52
C GLY A 239 16.51 -1.11 14.11
N ASN A 240 16.72 -1.93 13.09
CA ASN A 240 16.38 -1.60 11.70
C ASN A 240 14.88 -1.68 11.39
N ILE A 241 14.14 -2.58 12.02
CA ILE A 241 12.66 -2.60 11.93
C ILE A 241 12.11 -1.34 12.57
N ASN A 242 12.59 -1.02 13.78
CA ASN A 242 12.23 0.23 14.43
C ASN A 242 12.70 1.43 13.61
N LYS A 243 13.80 1.36 12.88
CA LYS A 243 14.24 2.43 11.98
C LYS A 243 13.15 2.75 10.95
N SER A 244 12.69 1.77 10.17
CA SER A 244 11.63 2.01 9.17
C SER A 244 10.34 2.61 9.76
N LEU A 245 9.86 2.08 10.89
CA LEU A 245 8.63 2.56 11.53
C LEU A 245 8.83 3.90 12.28
N THR A 246 10.01 4.14 12.85
CA THR A 246 10.38 5.42 13.48
C THR A 246 10.46 6.50 12.42
N THR A 247 11.15 6.24 11.30
CA THR A 247 11.21 7.16 10.16
C THR A 247 9.80 7.42 9.61
N LEU A 248 8.97 6.40 9.48
CA LEU A 248 7.57 6.58 9.06
C LEU A 248 6.82 7.49 10.04
N GLY A 249 7.01 7.32 11.36
CA GLY A 249 6.47 8.21 12.38
C GLY A 249 6.98 9.66 12.28
N MET A 250 8.25 9.86 11.91
CA MET A 250 8.83 11.19 11.67
C MET A 250 8.22 11.84 10.41
N VAL A 251 8.09 11.09 9.32
CA VAL A 251 7.45 11.53 8.06
C VAL A 251 6.01 11.98 8.32
N ILE A 252 5.22 11.14 9.00
CA ILE A 252 3.83 11.47 9.34
C ILE A 252 3.73 12.71 10.22
N SER A 253 4.62 12.84 11.20
CA SER A 253 4.62 14.01 12.09
C SER A 253 4.98 15.29 11.33
N ALA A 254 5.99 15.25 10.46
CA ALA A 254 6.38 16.38 9.63
C ALA A 254 5.25 16.81 8.67
N LEU A 255 4.58 15.84 8.03
CA LEU A 255 3.43 16.08 7.15
C LEU A 255 2.22 16.67 7.89
N ALA A 256 1.90 16.13 9.07
CA ALA A 256 0.81 16.62 9.91
C ALA A 256 1.07 18.03 10.46
N GLU A 257 2.34 18.42 10.65
CA GLU A 257 2.69 19.79 11.04
C GLU A 257 2.61 20.76 9.86
N ARG A 258 2.97 20.32 8.65
CA ARG A 258 2.88 21.12 7.42
C ARG A 258 1.44 21.55 7.12
N SER A 259 0.46 20.66 7.34
CA SER A 259 -0.96 20.97 7.13
C SER A 259 -1.53 22.00 8.11
N ASN A 260 -0.84 22.29 9.22
CA ASN A 260 -1.21 23.32 10.19
C ASN A 260 -0.57 24.70 9.91
N GLY A 261 -0.02 24.93 8.71
CA GLY A 261 0.58 26.21 8.34
C GLY A 261 1.90 26.52 9.04
N LYS A 262 2.53 25.54 9.70
CA LYS A 262 3.89 25.66 10.24
C LYS A 262 4.92 25.62 9.09
N LYS A 263 6.09 26.24 9.29
CA LYS A 263 7.21 26.28 8.31
C LYS A 263 7.43 24.92 7.64
N GLU A 264 7.71 24.94 6.33
CA GLU A 264 8.09 23.74 5.58
C GLU A 264 9.29 23.05 6.25
N LYS A 265 9.03 21.92 6.90
CA LYS A 265 10.06 21.02 7.41
C LYS A 265 10.44 20.04 6.32
N PHE A 266 11.73 19.75 6.22
CA PHE A 266 12.23 18.64 5.42
C PHE A 266 11.56 17.33 5.86
N ILE A 267 11.07 16.54 4.90
CA ILE A 267 10.42 15.26 5.16
C ILE A 267 11.42 14.12 4.85
N PRO A 268 11.80 13.31 5.85
CA PRO A 268 12.91 12.35 5.73
C PRO A 268 12.50 11.03 5.03
N TYR A 269 11.90 11.10 3.84
CA TYR A 269 11.48 9.88 3.12
C TYR A 269 12.64 8.94 2.82
N ARG A 270 13.84 9.47 2.57
CA ARG A 270 15.02 8.70 2.18
C ARG A 270 15.70 7.95 3.33
N ASP A 271 15.33 8.25 4.58
CA ASP A 271 16.00 7.69 5.75
C ASP A 271 15.66 6.21 5.98
N SER A 272 14.57 5.72 5.36
CA SER A 272 14.27 4.29 5.27
C SER A 272 13.74 3.89 3.90
N VAL A 273 13.98 2.64 3.51
CA VAL A 273 13.47 2.04 2.27
C VAL A 273 11.94 2.11 2.21
N LEU A 274 11.27 1.79 3.33
CA LEU A 274 9.82 1.82 3.43
C LEU A 274 9.26 3.22 3.16
N THR A 275 9.77 4.23 3.87
CA THR A 275 9.28 5.61 3.70
C THR A 275 9.59 6.16 2.32
N TRP A 276 10.69 5.71 1.70
CA TRP A 276 10.99 6.13 0.35
C TRP A 276 9.97 5.54 -0.62
N LEU A 277 9.63 4.26 -0.50
CA LEU A 277 8.62 3.61 -1.35
C LEU A 277 7.20 4.17 -1.13
N LEU A 278 6.89 4.62 0.08
CA LEU A 278 5.58 5.22 0.43
C LEU A 278 5.51 6.73 0.24
N LYS A 279 6.55 7.35 -0.35
CA LYS A 279 6.62 8.81 -0.54
C LYS A 279 5.39 9.36 -1.25
N ASP A 280 4.93 8.70 -2.30
CA ASP A 280 3.76 9.15 -3.06
C ASP A 280 2.44 8.87 -2.34
N ASN A 281 2.43 7.87 -1.44
CA ASN A 281 1.27 7.52 -0.64
C ASN A 281 1.06 8.47 0.56
N LEU A 282 2.11 9.13 1.04
CA LEU A 282 2.06 10.02 2.20
C LEU A 282 2.56 11.41 1.82
N GLY A 283 1.64 12.34 1.55
CA GLY A 283 1.93 13.71 1.12
C GLY A 283 2.13 13.89 -0.39
N GLY A 284 1.81 12.87 -1.20
CA GLY A 284 1.97 12.87 -2.66
C GLY A 284 0.68 12.52 -3.41
N ASN A 285 0.83 11.94 -4.61
CA ASN A 285 -0.27 11.53 -5.48
C ASN A 285 -0.82 10.15 -5.10
N SER A 286 -1.72 10.11 -4.11
CA SER A 286 -2.44 8.90 -3.74
C SER A 286 -3.63 9.19 -2.83
N ARG A 287 -4.74 8.45 -3.00
CA ARG A 287 -5.82 8.38 -2.02
C ARG A 287 -5.50 7.29 -1.00
N THR A 288 -5.17 7.70 0.22
CA THR A 288 -4.56 6.79 1.20
C THR A 288 -5.45 6.54 2.41
N VAL A 289 -5.53 5.27 2.81
CA VAL A 289 -6.26 4.76 3.97
C VAL A 289 -5.27 4.05 4.92
N MET A 290 -5.29 4.46 6.18
CA MET A 290 -4.60 3.76 7.26
C MET A 290 -5.58 2.88 8.03
N ILE A 291 -5.21 1.61 8.23
CA ILE A 291 -5.90 0.70 9.15
C ILE A 291 -5.06 0.58 10.42
N ALA A 292 -5.50 1.24 11.49
CA ALA A 292 -4.92 1.13 12.81
C ALA A 292 -5.49 -0.10 13.54
N THR A 293 -4.72 -1.19 13.59
CA THR A 293 -5.13 -2.41 14.27
C THR A 293 -4.68 -2.39 15.74
N ILE A 294 -5.61 -2.59 16.67
CA ILE A 294 -5.34 -2.52 18.11
C ILE A 294 -5.77 -3.78 18.85
N SER A 295 -5.11 -4.03 19.98
CA SER A 295 -5.47 -5.11 20.90
C SER A 295 -6.26 -4.54 22.07
N PRO A 296 -7.42 -5.11 22.42
CA PRO A 296 -8.18 -4.68 23.60
C PRO A 296 -7.54 -5.13 24.93
N ALA A 297 -6.45 -5.90 24.91
CA ALA A 297 -5.84 -6.43 26.13
C ALA A 297 -5.15 -5.36 26.97
N ALA A 298 -5.32 -5.45 28.29
CA ALA A 298 -4.73 -4.50 29.24
C ALA A 298 -3.19 -4.45 29.14
N ASP A 299 -2.54 -5.60 28.96
CA ASP A 299 -1.08 -5.69 28.79
C ASP A 299 -0.57 -4.95 27.53
N ASN A 300 -1.47 -4.70 26.58
CA ASN A 300 -1.21 -4.02 25.31
C ASN A 300 -1.63 -2.54 25.33
N TYR A 301 -2.00 -1.99 26.50
CA TYR A 301 -2.52 -0.63 26.63
C TYR A 301 -1.59 0.43 26.01
N GLU A 302 -0.29 0.40 26.36
CA GLU A 302 0.69 1.38 25.87
C GLU A 302 0.87 1.35 24.35
N GLU A 303 0.88 0.15 23.76
CA GLU A 303 1.04 -0.02 22.31
C GLU A 303 -0.24 0.37 21.56
N THR A 304 -1.41 0.09 22.15
CA THR A 304 -2.71 0.53 21.64
C THR A 304 -2.82 2.05 21.66
N LEU A 305 -2.45 2.70 22.77
CA LEU A 305 -2.43 4.16 22.87
C LEU A 305 -1.45 4.78 21.87
N SER A 306 -0.27 4.18 21.70
CA SER A 306 0.72 4.61 20.72
C SER A 306 0.18 4.51 19.29
N THR A 307 -0.52 3.42 18.97
CA THR A 307 -1.17 3.20 17.67
C THR A 307 -2.26 4.23 17.39
N LEU A 308 -3.10 4.54 18.38
CA LEU A 308 -4.16 5.55 18.25
C LEU A 308 -3.60 6.97 18.06
N ARG A 309 -2.56 7.34 18.81
CA ARG A 309 -1.84 8.62 18.62
C ARG A 309 -1.16 8.71 17.26
N TYR A 310 -0.71 7.59 16.72
CA TYR A 310 -0.17 7.52 15.38
C TYR A 310 -1.25 7.78 14.32
N ALA A 311 -2.39 7.10 14.46
CA ALA A 311 -3.58 7.30 13.63
C ALA A 311 -4.08 8.76 13.63
N ASP A 312 -4.16 9.39 14.81
CA ASP A 312 -4.59 10.80 14.94
C ASP A 312 -3.66 11.78 14.20
N ARG A 313 -2.35 11.50 14.16
CA ARG A 313 -1.41 12.29 13.36
C ARG A 313 -1.56 12.00 11.87
N ALA A 314 -1.68 10.74 11.48
CA ALA A 314 -1.84 10.34 10.08
C ALA A 314 -3.07 10.99 9.44
N LYS A 315 -4.20 11.08 10.17
CA LYS A 315 -5.44 11.74 9.73
C LYS A 315 -5.27 13.21 9.29
N ARG A 316 -4.21 13.88 9.75
CA ARG A 316 -3.95 15.30 9.45
C ARG A 316 -3.10 15.49 8.19
N ILE A 317 -2.58 14.41 7.61
CA ILE A 317 -1.84 14.45 6.36
C ILE A 317 -2.82 14.76 5.23
N VAL A 318 -2.41 15.67 4.35
CA VAL A 318 -3.13 16.00 3.12
C VAL A 318 -2.31 15.49 1.95
N ASN A 319 -2.93 14.66 1.11
CA ASN A 319 -2.39 14.18 -0.16
C ASN A 319 -2.94 15.01 -1.31
N HIS A 320 -2.22 14.99 -2.43
CA HIS A 320 -2.58 15.68 -3.66
C HIS A 320 -2.84 14.66 -4.76
N ALA A 321 -4.01 14.02 -4.72
CA ALA A 321 -4.35 12.92 -5.61
C ALA A 321 -4.84 13.46 -6.97
N VAL A 322 -4.22 12.99 -8.06
CA VAL A 322 -4.58 13.36 -9.43
C VAL A 322 -4.84 12.10 -10.26
N VAL A 323 -5.68 12.24 -11.29
CA VAL A 323 -5.93 11.17 -12.26
C VAL A 323 -4.70 11.03 -13.15
N ASN A 324 -4.13 9.83 -13.26
CA ASN A 324 -3.02 9.60 -14.19
C ASN A 324 -3.59 9.18 -15.54
N GLU A 325 -3.73 10.13 -16.46
CA GLU A 325 -4.15 9.90 -17.84
C GLU A 325 -3.08 10.36 -18.84
N VAL A 326 -2.90 9.59 -19.91
CA VAL A 326 -2.07 9.89 -21.06
C VAL A 326 -2.96 9.85 -22.30
N ARG A 327 -2.83 10.87 -23.17
CA ARG A 327 -3.59 10.96 -24.42
C ARG A 327 -2.62 10.93 -25.59
N THR A 328 -2.80 9.99 -26.52
CA THR A 328 -2.02 9.91 -27.75
C THR A 328 -2.94 10.02 -28.97
N SER A 329 -2.76 11.09 -29.76
CA SER A 329 -3.44 11.27 -31.05
C SER A 329 -2.53 10.83 -32.20
N SER A 330 -3.03 10.02 -33.14
CA SER A 330 -2.27 9.55 -34.32
C SER A 330 -2.11 10.59 -35.43
N SER A 331 -2.71 11.78 -35.32
CA SER A 331 -2.62 12.85 -36.32
C SER A 331 -2.13 14.19 -35.75
N ALA A 332 -0.84 14.50 -35.96
CA ALA A 332 -0.37 15.88 -36.14
C ALA A 332 1.02 15.91 -36.79
N SER A 333 1.03 16.17 -38.09
CA SER A 333 2.07 16.97 -38.71
C SER A 333 2.15 18.33 -38.00
N HIS A 334 3.36 18.65 -37.53
CA HIS A 334 3.86 19.91 -36.95
C HIS A 334 3.86 20.12 -35.43
N PRO A 335 4.94 20.77 -34.93
CA PRO A 335 5.39 20.62 -33.55
C PRO A 335 4.91 21.80 -32.70
N ALA A 336 4.20 21.50 -31.62
CA ALA A 336 4.03 22.43 -30.51
C ALA A 336 4.30 21.71 -29.19
N CYS A 337 5.41 22.11 -28.58
CA CYS A 337 5.86 21.87 -27.20
C CYS A 337 6.53 20.52 -26.86
N PRO A 338 7.70 20.53 -26.17
CA PRO A 338 8.62 19.40 -26.20
C PRO A 338 8.53 18.47 -24.98
N ARG A 339 8.74 17.18 -25.28
CA ARG A 339 9.27 16.10 -24.41
C ARG A 339 8.38 15.62 -23.26
N GLN A 340 7.60 14.56 -23.50
CA GLN A 340 7.31 13.52 -22.50
C GLN A 340 6.61 12.25 -23.03
N SER A 341 6.34 12.14 -24.33
CA SER A 341 5.47 11.09 -24.89
C SER A 341 6.16 9.78 -25.30
N SER A 342 7.48 9.75 -25.54
CA SER A 342 8.13 8.55 -26.08
C SER A 342 8.71 7.59 -25.03
N GLU A 343 9.00 8.05 -23.81
CA GLU A 343 9.59 7.20 -22.75
C GLU A 343 8.53 6.39 -21.98
N PHE A 344 7.26 6.80 -22.00
CA PHE A 344 6.18 6.10 -21.29
C PHE A 344 5.73 4.82 -22.03
N ILE A 345 5.71 4.86 -23.37
CA ILE A 345 5.27 3.75 -24.22
C ILE A 345 6.31 2.62 -24.27
N ALA A 346 7.61 2.94 -24.17
CA ALA A 346 8.67 1.94 -24.27
C ALA A 346 8.78 1.01 -23.05
N PHE A 347 8.12 1.33 -21.94
CA PHE A 347 8.25 0.57 -20.68
C PHE A 347 7.10 -0.41 -20.41
N ILE A 348 5.95 -0.29 -21.08
CA ILE A 348 4.84 -1.27 -20.93
C ILE A 348 5.08 -2.54 -21.79
N ALA A 349 6.13 -2.53 -22.62
CA ALA A 349 6.49 -3.61 -23.55
C ALA A 349 7.82 -4.32 -23.22
N GLN A 350 8.41 -4.11 -22.04
CA GLN A 350 9.57 -4.87 -21.51
C GLN A 350 9.31 -5.30 -20.08
#